data_AF-A0AAQ0MJN2-F1
#
_entry.id   AF-A0AAQ0MJN2-F1
#
_cell.length_a   1.000
_cell.length_b   1.000
_cell.length_c   1.000
_cell.angle_alpha   90.00
_cell.angle_beta   90.00
_cell.angle_gamma   90.00
#
_symmetry.space_group_name_H-M   'P 1'
#
loop_
_entity.id
_entity.type
_entity.pdbx_description
1 polymer ?
#
loop_
_entity_poly.entity_id
_entity_poly.type
_entity_poly.pdbx_seq_one_letter_code
_entity_poly.pdbx_strand_id
1 'polypeptide(L)'
;MASKLKRNYIQLVENPKAEEIKMETYLTPHFIPLDVLYEAIDIMAELEEVERGEKEMSLKEQMEKLVDAVIKIYGGQFTKKDIRTRLHAPDALTSLQKQVEFVVNGQQDDETKKFIQSMS
;
A
#
# COMPACT_ATOMS: atom_id res chain seq x y z
N MET A 1 -18.23 20.31 -11.45
CA MET A 1 -17.88 18.87 -11.34
C MET A 1 -16.72 18.77 -10.37
N ALA A 2 -16.85 18.04 -9.26
CA ALA A 2 -15.71 17.78 -8.38
C ALA A 2 -14.66 16.98 -9.16
N SER A 3 -13.39 17.39 -9.12
CA SER A 3 -12.32 16.58 -9.71
C SER A 3 -12.25 15.25 -8.96
N LYS A 4 -12.46 14.13 -9.66
CA LYS A 4 -12.24 12.80 -9.08
C LYS A 4 -10.72 12.59 -9.01
N LEU A 5 -10.17 12.76 -7.81
CA LEU A 5 -8.77 12.44 -7.54
C LEU A 5 -8.55 10.93 -7.66
N LYS A 6 -7.36 10.53 -8.12
CA LYS A 6 -6.98 9.11 -8.25
C LYS A 6 -6.93 8.47 -6.86
N ARG A 7 -7.36 7.20 -6.75
CA ARG A 7 -7.38 6.44 -5.49
C ARG A 7 -6.83 5.04 -5.71
N ASN A 8 -6.33 4.39 -4.68
CA ASN A 8 -5.99 2.98 -4.75
C ASN A 8 -6.74 2.18 -3.70
N TYR A 9 -6.62 0.85 -3.74
CA TYR A 9 -7.19 -0.04 -2.76
C TYR A 9 -6.19 -1.09 -2.29
N ILE A 10 -6.38 -1.52 -1.05
CA ILE A 10 -5.71 -2.66 -0.45
C ILE A 10 -6.77 -3.50 0.25
N GLN A 11 -6.62 -4.81 0.20
CA GLN A 11 -7.56 -5.73 0.84
C GLN A 11 -6.87 -6.48 1.97
N LEU A 12 -7.53 -6.52 3.13
CA LEU A 12 -7.10 -7.29 4.29
C LEU A 12 -8.15 -8.34 4.60
N VAL A 13 -7.74 -9.52 5.05
CA VAL A 13 -8.67 -10.55 5.51
C VAL A 13 -9.45 -10.04 6.72
N GLU A 14 -10.78 -10.10 6.70
CA GLU A 14 -11.64 -9.66 7.81
C GLU A 14 -11.39 -10.48 9.07
N ASN A 15 -11.45 -11.81 8.95
CA ASN A 15 -11.18 -12.75 10.04
C ASN A 15 -10.31 -13.92 9.55
N PRO A 16 -9.01 -13.96 9.88
CA PRO A 16 -8.09 -15.03 9.46
C PRO A 16 -8.43 -16.43 9.98
N LYS A 17 -9.36 -16.54 10.95
CA LYS A 17 -9.79 -17.82 11.55
C LYS A 17 -11.16 -18.29 11.05
N ALA A 18 -11.78 -17.57 10.13
CA ALA A 18 -13.07 -17.96 9.59
C ALA A 18 -12.94 -19.18 8.67
N GLU A 19 -14.00 -19.98 8.61
CA GLU A 19 -14.11 -21.10 7.67
C GLU A 19 -14.19 -20.61 6.22
N GLU A 20 -14.82 -19.45 6.00
CA GLU A 20 -14.84 -18.75 4.73
C GLU A 20 -14.08 -17.41 4.86
N ILE A 21 -13.04 -17.24 4.04
CA ILE A 21 -12.20 -16.03 4.05
C ILE A 21 -12.91 -14.90 3.31
N LYS A 22 -13.21 -13.82 4.05
CA LYS A 22 -13.75 -12.57 3.50
C LYS A 22 -12.68 -11.48 3.49
N MET A 23 -12.74 -10.63 2.47
CA MET A 23 -11.80 -9.51 2.28
C MET A 23 -12.49 -8.20 2.62
N GLU A 24 -11.83 -7.40 3.46
CA GLU A 24 -12.20 -6.03 3.74
C GLU A 24 -11.37 -5.10 2.85
N THR A 25 -12.05 -4.27 2.06
CA THR A 25 -11.43 -3.35 1.12
C THR A 25 -11.24 -1.98 1.76
N TYR A 26 -10.00 -1.51 1.79
CA TYR A 26 -9.65 -0.16 2.19
C TYR A 26 -9.31 0.65 0.95
N LEU A 27 -9.82 1.88 0.86
CA LEU A 27 -9.50 2.81 -0.21
C LEU A 27 -8.59 3.91 0.32
N THR A 28 -7.62 4.37 -0.47
CA THR A 28 -6.85 5.57 -0.12
C THR A 28 -7.79 6.76 0.12
N PRO A 29 -7.43 7.73 0.98
CA PRO A 29 -8.24 8.93 1.16
C PRO A 29 -8.42 9.66 -0.18
N HIS A 30 -9.46 10.50 -0.26
CA HIS A 30 -9.71 11.30 -1.46
C HIS A 30 -8.55 12.25 -1.77
N PHE A 31 -7.83 12.69 -0.74
CA PHE A 31 -6.66 13.54 -0.84
C PHE A 31 -5.50 12.88 -0.11
N ILE A 32 -4.38 12.66 -0.82
CA ILE A 32 -3.12 12.21 -0.25
C ILE A 32 -2.19 13.44 -0.22
N PRO A 33 -1.73 13.89 0.96
CA PRO A 33 -0.82 15.03 1.06
C PRO A 33 0.49 14.82 0.30
N LEU A 34 1.06 15.90 -0.24
CA LEU A 34 2.34 15.85 -0.95
C LEU A 34 3.48 15.31 -0.09
N ASP A 35 3.46 15.54 1.23
CA ASP A 35 4.43 14.97 2.16
C ASP A 35 4.52 13.43 2.07
N VAL A 36 3.38 12.76 1.84
CA VAL A 36 3.36 11.30 1.69
C VAL A 36 4.11 10.87 0.42
N LEU A 37 4.10 11.69 -0.63
CA LEU A 37 4.90 11.46 -1.83
C LEU A 37 6.40 11.57 -1.54
N TYR A 38 6.84 12.62 -0.84
CA TYR A 38 8.25 12.78 -0.48
C TYR A 38 8.77 11.58 0.31
N GLU A 39 8.02 11.13 1.32
CA GLU A 39 8.40 9.94 2.09
C GLU A 39 8.42 8.66 1.24
N ALA A 40 7.46 8.50 0.31
CA ALA A 40 7.44 7.36 -0.60
C ALA A 40 8.65 7.34 -1.54
N ILE A 41 9.07 8.52 -2.04
CA ILE A 41 10.28 8.68 -2.86
C ILE A 41 11.52 8.28 -2.06
N ASP A 42 11.66 8.76 -0.82
CA ASP A 42 12.81 8.43 0.03
C ASP A 42 12.90 6.92 0.26
N ILE A 43 11.77 6.26 0.55
CA ILE A 43 11.73 4.81 0.73
C ILE A 43 12.11 4.08 -0.55
N MET A 44 11.59 4.48 -1.71
CA MET A 44 11.96 3.86 -2.99
C MET A 44 13.46 4.02 -3.27
N ALA A 45 14.02 5.20 -3.07
CA ALA A 45 15.45 5.44 -3.24
C ALA A 45 16.30 4.55 -2.32
N GLU A 46 15.92 4.43 -1.04
CA GLU A 46 16.61 3.53 -0.11
C GLU A 46 16.53 2.05 -0.53
N LEU A 47 15.38 1.60 -1.06
CA LEU A 47 15.23 0.23 -1.53
C LEU A 47 16.06 -0.02 -2.80
N GLU A 48 16.12 0.94 -3.72
CA GLU A 48 17.00 0.86 -4.90
C GLU A 48 18.49 0.78 -4.51
N GLU A 49 18.94 1.57 -3.53
CA GLU A 49 20.31 1.47 -3.01
C GLU A 49 20.62 0.07 -2.47
N VAL A 50 19.65 -0.57 -1.80
CA VAL A 50 19.79 -1.94 -1.31
C VAL A 50 19.87 -2.94 -2.45
N GLU A 51 19.02 -2.80 -3.47
CA GLU A 51 19.05 -3.65 -4.68
C GLU A 51 20.36 -3.52 -5.46
N ARG A 52 20.93 -2.30 -5.52
CA ARG A 52 22.25 -2.03 -6.12
C ARG A 52 23.43 -2.51 -5.26
N GLY A 53 23.19 -2.93 -4.02
CA GLY A 53 24.24 -3.32 -3.06
C GLY A 53 25.02 -2.13 -2.49
N GLU A 54 24.51 -0.91 -2.63
CA GLU A 54 25.08 0.32 -2.08
C GLU A 54 24.74 0.50 -0.59
N LYS A 55 23.72 -0.20 -0.11
CA LYS A 55 23.25 -0.18 1.27
C LYS A 55 22.88 -1.58 1.76
N GLU A 56 23.32 -1.92 2.98
CA GLU A 56 22.87 -3.15 3.64
C GLU A 56 21.55 -2.88 4.40
N MET A 57 20.51 -3.65 4.08
CA MET A 57 19.24 -3.64 4.80
C MET A 57 18.58 -5.01 4.71
N SER A 58 18.16 -5.55 5.85
CA SER A 58 17.48 -6.85 5.87
C SER A 58 16.09 -6.76 5.22
N LEU A 59 15.62 -7.87 4.64
CA LEU A 59 14.26 -7.95 4.08
C LEU A 59 13.19 -7.57 5.11
N LYS A 60 13.41 -7.88 6.39
CA LYS A 60 12.50 -7.50 7.47
C LYS A 60 12.42 -5.98 7.61
N GLU A 61 13.55 -5.27 7.61
CA GLU A 61 13.58 -3.80 7.71
C GLU A 61 12.95 -3.13 6.48
N GLN A 62 13.19 -3.67 5.29
CA GLN A 62 12.53 -3.22 4.05
C GLN A 62 11.00 -3.35 4.17
N MET A 63 10.52 -4.50 4.65
CA MET A 63 9.09 -4.73 4.90
C MET A 63 8.51 -3.76 5.93
N GLU A 64 9.23 -3.47 7.03
CA GLU A 64 8.76 -2.49 8.03
C GLU A 64 8.61 -1.08 7.43
N LYS A 65 9.55 -0.64 6.60
CA LYS A 65 9.47 0.65 5.91
C LYS A 65 8.26 0.72 4.97
N LEU A 66 8.03 -0.34 4.19
CA LEU A 66 6.87 -0.43 3.31
C LEU A 66 5.55 -0.40 4.08
N VAL A 67 5.44 -1.16 5.18
CA VAL A 67 4.25 -1.15 6.05
C VAL A 67 3.97 0.25 6.57
N ASP A 68 5.00 0.98 7.00
CA ASP A 68 4.87 2.33 7.56
C ASP A 68 4.39 3.34 6.52
N ALA A 69 4.94 3.26 5.30
CA ALA A 69 4.47 4.06 4.18
C ALA A 69 2.99 3.79 3.89
N VAL A 70 2.60 2.52 3.78
CA VAL A 70 1.23 2.14 3.43
C VAL A 70 0.22 2.63 4.47
N ILE A 71 0.53 2.56 5.76
CA ILE A 71 -0.36 3.12 6.79
C ILE A 71 -0.59 4.62 6.59
N LYS A 72 0.46 5.38 6.24
CA LYS A 72 0.36 6.81 5.97
C LYS A 72 -0.41 7.10 4.68
N ILE A 73 -0.16 6.33 3.61
CA ILE A 73 -0.88 6.42 2.33
C ILE A 73 -2.39 6.25 2.52
N TYR A 74 -2.79 5.33 3.40
CA TYR A 74 -4.20 5.08 3.72
C TYR A 74 -4.75 5.98 4.84
N GLY A 75 -3.99 6.96 5.32
CA GLY A 75 -4.44 7.89 6.35
C GLY A 75 -4.75 7.22 7.69
N GLY A 76 -4.06 6.11 8.02
CA GLY A 76 -4.22 5.43 9.30
C GLY A 76 -5.51 4.62 9.46
N GLN A 77 -6.20 4.25 8.37
CA GLN A 77 -7.42 3.43 8.43
C GLN A 77 -7.22 2.04 9.05
N PHE A 78 -5.98 1.56 9.10
CA PHE A 78 -5.57 0.31 9.73
C PHE A 78 -4.18 0.47 10.37
N THR A 79 -3.81 -0.46 11.24
CA THR A 79 -2.55 -0.44 11.99
C THR A 79 -1.49 -1.38 11.40
N LYS A 80 -0.24 -1.27 11.85
CA LYS A 80 0.83 -2.25 11.53
C LYS A 80 0.42 -3.67 11.92
N LYS A 81 -0.28 -3.82 13.05
CA LYS A 81 -0.77 -5.11 13.54
C LYS A 81 -1.79 -5.70 12.57
N ASP A 82 -2.69 -4.89 12.03
CA ASP A 82 -3.66 -5.34 11.04
C ASP A 82 -2.96 -5.87 9.80
N ILE A 83 -2.00 -5.13 9.22
CA ILE A 83 -1.21 -5.62 8.07
C ILE A 83 -0.53 -6.95 8.41
N ARG A 84 0.19 -7.03 9.54
CA ARG A 84 0.95 -8.25 9.90
C ARG A 84 0.08 -9.48 10.17
N THR A 85 -1.20 -9.29 10.50
CA THR A 85 -2.09 -10.39 10.89
C THR A 85 -3.18 -10.69 9.86
N ARG A 86 -3.43 -9.77 8.92
CA ARG A 86 -4.56 -9.83 7.99
C ARG A 86 -4.18 -9.65 6.53
N LEU A 87 -2.98 -9.15 6.20
CA LEU A 87 -2.50 -9.14 4.83
C LEU A 87 -2.04 -10.55 4.44
N HIS A 88 -2.43 -11.01 3.24
CA HIS A 88 -2.06 -12.33 2.75
C HIS A 88 -0.55 -12.38 2.50
N ALA A 89 0.18 -13.17 3.30
CA ALA A 89 1.64 -13.19 3.29
C ALA A 89 2.29 -13.50 1.92
N PRO A 90 1.78 -14.45 1.11
CA PRO A 90 2.34 -14.73 -0.22
C PRO A 90 2.43 -13.51 -1.14
N ASP A 91 1.48 -12.58 -1.04
CA ASP A 91 1.40 -11.38 -1.89
C ASP A 91 1.85 -10.12 -1.16
N ALA A 92 2.28 -10.21 0.10
CA ALA A 92 2.43 -9.05 0.98
C ALA A 92 3.45 -8.05 0.47
N LEU A 93 4.65 -8.51 0.07
CA LEU A 93 5.71 -7.62 -0.43
C LEU A 93 5.24 -6.86 -1.67
N THR A 94 4.76 -7.58 -2.69
CA THR A 94 4.26 -7.00 -3.94
C THR A 94 3.07 -6.07 -3.70
N SER A 95 2.15 -6.46 -2.83
CA SER A 95 0.98 -5.64 -2.50
C SER A 95 1.37 -4.32 -1.86
N LEU A 96 2.34 -4.32 -0.94
CA LEU A 96 2.83 -3.11 -0.28
C LEU A 96 3.64 -2.23 -1.25
N GLN A 97 4.52 -2.80 -2.07
CA GLN A 97 5.29 -2.07 -3.09
C GLN A 97 4.36 -1.34 -4.07
N LYS A 98 3.33 -2.02 -4.58
CA LYS A 98 2.32 -1.42 -5.47
C LYS A 98 1.63 -0.18 -4.87
N GLN A 99 1.43 -0.14 -3.54
CA GLN A 99 0.84 1.04 -2.90
C GLN A 99 1.80 2.23 -2.90
N VAL A 100 3.08 1.99 -2.64
CA VAL A 100 4.12 3.02 -2.70
C VAL A 100 4.29 3.52 -4.13
N GLU A 101 4.37 2.60 -5.10
CA GLU A 101 4.46 2.93 -6.53
C GLU A 101 3.26 3.72 -7.04
N PHE A 102 2.04 3.43 -6.57
CA PHE A 102 0.85 4.21 -6.91
C PHE A 102 1.02 5.69 -6.55
N VAL A 103 1.60 5.97 -5.38
CA VAL A 103 1.84 7.35 -4.93
C VAL A 103 2.95 8.00 -5.75
N VAL A 104 4.07 7.31 -5.98
CA VAL A 104 5.21 7.87 -6.71
C VAL A 104 4.93 8.08 -8.20
N ASN A 105 4.35 7.08 -8.87
CA ASN A 105 4.10 7.12 -10.31
C ASN A 105 2.77 7.81 -10.65
N GLY A 106 1.86 7.95 -9.69
CA GLY A 106 0.53 8.50 -9.89
C GLY A 106 -0.33 7.71 -10.87
N GLN A 107 0.05 6.47 -11.20
CA GLN A 107 -0.66 5.60 -12.14
C GLN A 107 -1.59 4.66 -11.37
N GLN A 108 -2.85 4.62 -11.77
CA GLN A 108 -3.76 3.53 -11.42
C GLN A 108 -3.73 2.54 -12.58
N ASP A 109 -3.48 1.27 -12.30
CA ASP A 109 -3.72 0.22 -13.29
C ASP A 109 -5.22 0.12 -13.63
N ASP A 110 -5.53 -0.49 -14.78
CA ASP A 110 -6.89 -0.55 -15.29
C ASP A 110 -7.80 -1.48 -14.47
N GLU A 111 -7.24 -2.47 -13.79
CA GLU A 111 -7.99 -3.34 -12.88
C GLU A 111 -8.49 -2.56 -11.67
N THR A 112 -7.62 -1.75 -11.07
CA THR A 112 -7.91 -0.83 -9.98
C THR A 112 -8.99 0.18 -10.36
N LYS A 113 -8.88 0.78 -11.55
CA LYS A 113 -9.92 1.71 -12.03
C LYS A 113 -11.28 1.02 -12.14
N LYS A 114 -11.34 -0.18 -12.75
CA LYS A 114 -12.58 -0.95 -12.91
C LYS A 114 -13.17 -1.33 -11.55
N PHE A 115 -12.34 -1.81 -10.63
CA PHE A 115 -12.77 -2.20 -9.30
C PHE A 115 -13.36 -1.03 -8.51
N ILE A 116 -12.65 0.11 -8.45
CA ILE A 116 -13.13 1.31 -7.75
C ILE A 116 -14.42 1.85 -8.40
N GLN A 117 -14.53 1.78 -9.74
CA GLN A 117 -15.76 2.15 -10.45
C GLN A 117 -16.93 1.23 -10.11
N SER A 118 -16.71 -0.08 -9.94
CA SER A 118 -17.78 -1.02 -9.54
C SER A 118 -18.28 -0.81 -8.11
N MET A 119 -17.53 -0.10 -7.27
CA MET A 119 -17.92 0.25 -5.90
C MET A 119 -18.72 1.57 -5.82
N SER A 120 -18.79 2.34 -6.92
CA SER A 120 -19.48 3.65 -6.99
C SER A 120 -20.88 3.52 -7.57
#